data_AF-A0A2V7JNL3-F1
#
_entry.id   AF-A0A2V7JNL3-F1
#
_cell.length_a   1.000
_cell.length_b   1.000
_cell.length_c   1.000
_cell.angle_alpha   90.00
_cell.angle_beta   90.00
_cell.angle_gamma   90.00
#
_symmetry.space_group_name_H-M   'P 1'
#
loop_
_entity.id
_entity.type
_entity.pdbx_description
1 polymer ?
#
loop_
_entity_poly.entity_id
_entity_poly.type
_entity_poly.pdbx_seq_one_letter_code
_entity_poly.pdbx_strand_id
1 'polypeptide(L)'
;MTLDGKVYWLDATRNYQFGSIERLGFYDFGKALPVGNASLDDVLPPEGYVNSTRSVETFRVVTGKEPVQATIETTHAGARAENMRAFVASRGFAEVSKLIASDMVRRYPTAETDGELTVADDKATNEFRTIEKYRIRDFLSYKNGRFAIRVDGGQVLGAVPLPKAVNRSTPFALPYPTEITDTAIVELPEPTPFRPSEPVVIRDPSFGFRSAIRAQPGRLTVDYEVRTLQDNVTAGGFGAYLEKLQRIRMNISRMRRAWDIASRTQRSRDISSALSASQRLVAAVEQTNIESGRLNDKQAAQAYLDKAIAHSNLYEHDQALADLERALKLAPEFADAHHARGVIFNKQKKWSEAVEAFLTAERLSKGENPGYQERGEALYYLGRYAESVKAFDADISMGKNRAFAALWAFLASQRLDGTGERKLEDLLARTDPESWPGPIARFMLGKQTESELLKAAEHKDKSRELPQLCEAYFFIGQRYLLRNDRKRALEFFEKTLETDIKMYREYGYASIEAERLR
;
A
#
# COMPACT_ATOMS: atom_id res chain seq x y z
N MET A 1 -28.95 -39.34 -26.44
CA MET A 1 -30.01 -40.36 -26.30
C MET A 1 -31.37 -39.72 -26.52
N THR A 2 -32.37 -40.49 -26.92
CA THR A 2 -33.74 -39.97 -27.11
C THR A 2 -34.67 -40.64 -26.09
N LEU A 3 -35.36 -39.83 -25.29
CA LEU A 3 -36.35 -40.29 -24.30
C LEU A 3 -37.63 -39.47 -24.49
N ASP A 4 -38.77 -40.13 -24.65
CA ASP A 4 -40.09 -39.52 -24.87
C ASP A 4 -40.10 -38.46 -25.99
N GLY A 5 -39.37 -38.72 -27.07
CA GLY A 5 -39.26 -37.81 -28.23
C GLY A 5 -38.34 -36.60 -28.01
N LYS A 6 -37.70 -36.46 -26.83
CA LYS A 6 -36.70 -35.42 -26.55
C LYS A 6 -35.29 -35.98 -26.67
N VAL A 7 -34.39 -35.18 -27.26
CA VAL A 7 -32.97 -35.54 -27.40
C VAL A 7 -32.18 -34.96 -26.22
N TYR A 8 -31.43 -35.82 -25.54
CA TYR A 8 -30.55 -35.49 -24.42
C TYR A 8 -29.09 -35.77 -24.79
N TRP A 9 -28.22 -34.84 -24.42
CA TRP A 9 -26.79 -34.90 -24.67
C TRP A 9 -26.06 -35.31 -23.40
N LEU A 10 -25.39 -36.46 -23.44
CA LEU A 10 -24.58 -36.97 -22.35
C LEU A 10 -23.18 -37.22 -22.88
N ASP A 11 -22.20 -36.69 -22.17
CA ASP A 11 -20.80 -36.87 -22.53
C ASP A 11 -20.27 -38.11 -21.85
N ALA A 12 -20.03 -39.17 -22.62
CA ALA A 12 -19.52 -40.44 -22.11
C ALA A 12 -18.09 -40.34 -21.52
N THR A 13 -17.37 -39.25 -21.79
CA THR A 13 -16.03 -39.02 -21.25
C THR A 13 -16.05 -38.31 -19.88
N ARG A 14 -17.21 -37.82 -19.45
CA ARG A 14 -17.39 -37.11 -18.18
C ARG A 14 -17.92 -38.02 -17.08
N ASN A 15 -17.30 -37.93 -15.90
CA ASN A 15 -17.71 -38.65 -14.70
C ASN A 15 -18.57 -37.77 -13.79
N TYR A 16 -19.27 -38.39 -12.83
CA TYR A 16 -20.04 -37.71 -11.77
C TYR A 16 -21.20 -36.83 -12.25
N GLN A 17 -21.71 -37.07 -13.46
CA GLN A 17 -22.92 -36.42 -14.00
C GLN A 17 -24.13 -36.84 -13.15
N PHE A 18 -24.58 -35.95 -12.26
CA PHE A 18 -25.70 -36.17 -11.35
C PHE A 18 -26.85 -35.18 -11.58
N GLY A 19 -28.02 -35.46 -11.00
CA GLY A 19 -29.24 -34.67 -11.18
C GLY A 19 -30.16 -35.24 -12.27
N SER A 20 -31.18 -34.47 -12.63
CA SER A 20 -32.14 -34.91 -13.65
C SER A 20 -31.57 -34.74 -15.06
N ILE A 21 -31.90 -35.66 -15.96
CA ILE A 21 -31.36 -35.71 -17.33
C ILE A 21 -31.72 -34.46 -18.15
N GLU A 22 -32.81 -33.79 -17.78
CA GLU A 22 -33.26 -32.52 -18.35
C GLU A 22 -32.29 -31.36 -18.08
N ARG A 23 -31.42 -31.47 -17.05
CA ARG A 23 -30.45 -30.44 -16.68
C ARG A 23 -29.00 -30.86 -16.95
N LEU A 24 -28.77 -32.11 -17.36
CA LEU A 24 -27.45 -32.66 -17.63
C LEU A 24 -26.95 -32.28 -19.03
N GLY A 25 -25.64 -32.06 -19.13
CA GLY A 25 -24.93 -32.05 -20.41
C GLY A 25 -23.61 -31.27 -20.41
N PHE A 26 -22.95 -31.28 -21.57
CA PHE A 26 -21.69 -30.57 -21.86
C PHE A 26 -21.89 -29.68 -23.09
N TYR A 27 -21.46 -28.41 -23.00
CA TYR A 27 -21.85 -27.38 -23.99
C TYR A 27 -20.73 -26.44 -24.41
N ASP A 28 -19.47 -26.76 -24.10
CA ASP A 28 -18.36 -25.96 -24.60
C ASP A 28 -18.33 -26.03 -26.13
N PHE A 29 -18.25 -24.86 -26.77
CA PHE A 29 -18.24 -24.67 -28.23
C PHE A 29 -19.56 -25.01 -28.96
N GLY A 30 -20.63 -25.36 -28.24
CA GLY A 30 -21.95 -25.64 -28.83
C GLY A 30 -21.98 -26.78 -29.85
N LYS A 31 -20.97 -27.66 -29.84
CA LYS A 31 -20.81 -28.75 -30.80
C LYS A 31 -20.46 -30.04 -30.06
N ALA A 32 -20.99 -31.16 -30.54
CA ALA A 32 -20.56 -32.49 -30.11
C ALA A 32 -20.42 -33.44 -31.30
N LEU A 33 -19.59 -34.47 -31.15
CA LEU A 33 -19.53 -35.59 -32.08
C LEU A 33 -20.36 -36.75 -31.50
N PRO A 34 -21.58 -37.02 -31.99
CA PRO A 34 -22.35 -38.16 -31.52
C PRO A 34 -21.60 -39.46 -31.76
N VAL A 35 -21.69 -40.41 -30.82
CA VAL A 35 -21.10 -41.74 -30.99
C VAL A 35 -21.70 -42.41 -32.23
N GLY A 36 -20.85 -42.77 -33.18
CA GLY A 36 -21.26 -43.39 -34.45
C GLY A 36 -21.47 -42.40 -35.61
N ASN A 37 -21.36 -41.09 -35.38
CA ASN A 37 -21.41 -40.09 -36.45
C ASN A 37 -20.01 -39.73 -36.97
N ALA A 38 -19.93 -39.30 -38.23
CA ALA A 38 -18.70 -38.81 -38.87
C ALA A 38 -18.55 -37.27 -38.82
N SER A 39 -19.57 -36.55 -38.34
CA SER A 39 -19.63 -35.08 -38.32
C SER A 39 -20.13 -34.55 -36.98
N LEU A 40 -19.75 -33.30 -36.68
CA LEU A 40 -20.21 -32.57 -35.49
C LEU A 40 -21.66 -32.12 -35.66
N ASP A 41 -22.44 -32.23 -34.59
CA ASP A 41 -23.80 -31.73 -34.46
C ASP A 41 -23.83 -30.49 -33.55
N ASP A 42 -24.81 -29.62 -33.79
CA ASP A 42 -25.12 -28.49 -32.89
C ASP A 42 -25.77 -28.96 -31.60
N VAL A 43 -25.25 -28.47 -30.49
CA VAL A 43 -25.67 -28.85 -29.15
C VAL A 43 -25.98 -27.61 -28.35
N LEU A 44 -27.28 -27.38 -28.10
CA LEU A 44 -27.75 -26.26 -27.29
C LEU A 44 -27.89 -26.69 -25.82
N PRO A 45 -27.51 -25.83 -24.86
CA PRO A 45 -27.75 -26.09 -23.44
C PRO A 45 -29.25 -26.25 -23.18
N PRO A 46 -29.67 -27.23 -22.37
CA PRO A 46 -31.06 -27.46 -22.08
C PRO A 46 -31.61 -26.32 -21.24
N GLU A 47 -32.93 -26.15 -21.27
CA GLU A 47 -33.61 -25.16 -20.45
C GLU A 47 -33.32 -25.43 -18.96
N GLY A 48 -32.80 -24.42 -18.27
CA GLY A 48 -32.43 -24.55 -16.85
C GLY A 48 -31.07 -25.22 -16.59
N TYR A 49 -30.20 -25.38 -17.60
CA TYR A 49 -28.80 -25.76 -17.39
C TYR A 49 -28.10 -24.77 -16.45
N VAL A 50 -27.50 -25.28 -15.39
CA VAL A 50 -26.75 -24.49 -14.41
C VAL A 50 -25.29 -24.86 -14.51
N ASN A 51 -24.42 -23.86 -14.66
CA ASN A 51 -22.98 -24.05 -14.55
C ASN A 51 -22.38 -22.85 -13.83
N SER A 52 -22.39 -22.93 -12.50
CA SER A 52 -22.11 -21.78 -11.68
C SER A 52 -21.17 -22.06 -10.51
N THR A 53 -20.61 -20.98 -9.99
CA THR A 53 -19.94 -20.99 -8.70
C THR A 53 -20.38 -19.77 -7.93
N ARG A 54 -20.82 -19.99 -6.70
CA ARG A 54 -21.23 -18.95 -5.77
C ARG A 54 -20.39 -19.06 -4.52
N SER A 55 -19.62 -18.02 -4.23
CA SER A 55 -18.87 -17.87 -2.99
C SER A 55 -19.52 -16.82 -2.09
N VAL A 56 -19.63 -17.14 -0.81
CA VAL A 56 -19.96 -16.17 0.25
C VAL A 56 -18.85 -16.21 1.28
N GLU A 57 -18.09 -15.13 1.38
CA GLU A 57 -16.98 -14.97 2.31
C GLU A 57 -17.41 -14.05 3.45
N THR A 58 -17.44 -14.55 4.69
CA THR A 58 -17.79 -13.73 5.86
C THR A 58 -16.58 -13.55 6.75
N PHE A 59 -16.13 -12.30 6.91
CA PHE A 59 -15.02 -11.88 7.75
C PHE A 59 -15.56 -11.15 8.97
N ARG A 60 -15.43 -11.73 10.15
CA ARG A 60 -15.84 -11.13 11.42
C ARG A 60 -14.66 -10.51 12.13
N VAL A 61 -14.67 -9.18 12.21
CA VAL A 61 -13.72 -8.39 12.98
C VAL A 61 -14.28 -8.16 14.38
N VAL A 62 -13.76 -8.85 15.38
CA VAL A 62 -14.18 -8.70 16.78
C VAL A 62 -13.45 -7.51 17.43
N THR A 63 -12.13 -7.49 17.31
CA THR A 63 -11.24 -6.36 17.65
C THR A 63 -10.08 -6.34 16.64
N GLY A 64 -9.21 -5.32 16.64
CA GLY A 64 -7.97 -5.37 15.83
C GLY A 64 -6.82 -6.14 16.51
N LYS A 65 -7.04 -6.66 17.73
CA LYS A 65 -6.07 -7.47 18.50
C LYS A 65 -6.18 -8.96 18.19
N GLU A 66 -7.40 -9.45 18.02
CA GLU A 66 -7.67 -10.85 17.71
C GLU A 66 -7.60 -11.11 16.19
N PRO A 67 -7.22 -12.34 15.78
CA PRO A 67 -7.35 -12.74 14.37
C PRO A 67 -8.79 -12.60 13.89
N VAL A 68 -8.97 -12.10 12.67
CA VAL A 68 -10.28 -12.07 12.01
C VAL A 68 -10.74 -13.50 11.78
N GLN A 69 -11.97 -13.80 12.19
CA GLN A 69 -12.60 -15.09 11.91
C GLN A 69 -13.22 -15.03 10.52
N ALA A 70 -12.84 -15.93 9.63
CA ALA A 70 -13.38 -16.00 8.28
C ALA A 70 -14.09 -17.33 8.04
N THR A 71 -15.28 -17.27 7.44
CA THR A 71 -16.01 -18.45 6.94
C THR A 71 -16.24 -18.27 5.45
N ILE A 72 -15.80 -19.24 4.65
CA ILE A 72 -15.94 -19.23 3.19
C ILE A 72 -16.88 -20.37 2.81
N GLU A 73 -18.02 -20.03 2.21
CA GLU A 73 -18.96 -21.01 1.67
C GLU A 73 -18.96 -20.93 0.15
N THR A 74 -18.46 -21.98 -0.52
CA THR A 74 -18.45 -22.05 -1.98
C THR A 74 -19.39 -23.15 -2.44
N THR A 75 -20.39 -22.81 -3.26
CA THR A 75 -21.29 -23.77 -3.91
C THR A 75 -21.00 -23.81 -5.41
N HIS A 76 -20.63 -24.98 -5.90
CA HIS A 76 -20.53 -25.28 -7.31
C HIS A 76 -21.80 -26.01 -7.76
N ALA A 77 -22.30 -25.70 -8.96
CA ALA A 77 -23.47 -26.36 -9.54
C ALA A 77 -23.21 -26.82 -10.98
N GLY A 78 -23.85 -27.92 -11.36
CA GLY A 78 -23.71 -28.55 -12.67
C GLY A 78 -22.29 -28.98 -12.97
N ALA A 79 -21.77 -28.67 -14.17
CA ALA A 79 -20.44 -29.10 -14.60
C ALA A 79 -19.31 -28.75 -13.61
N ARG A 80 -19.41 -27.62 -12.89
CA ARG A 80 -18.42 -27.27 -11.86
C ARG A 80 -18.51 -28.14 -10.61
N ALA A 81 -19.70 -28.59 -10.21
CA ALA A 81 -19.87 -29.54 -9.12
C ALA A 81 -19.25 -30.90 -9.48
N GLU A 82 -19.47 -31.34 -10.71
CA GLU A 82 -18.89 -32.57 -11.26
C GLU A 82 -17.36 -32.51 -11.32
N ASN A 83 -16.81 -31.38 -11.78
CA ASN A 83 -15.38 -31.13 -11.79
C ASN A 83 -14.80 -31.17 -10.37
N MET A 84 -15.50 -30.63 -9.37
CA MET A 84 -15.07 -30.70 -7.98
C MET A 84 -15.08 -32.14 -7.44
N ARG A 85 -16.13 -32.91 -7.74
CA ARG A 85 -16.19 -34.34 -7.38
C ARG A 85 -15.06 -35.14 -8.03
N ALA A 86 -14.78 -34.90 -9.31
CA ALA A 86 -13.67 -35.52 -10.03
C ALA A 86 -12.30 -35.11 -9.45
N PHE A 87 -12.16 -33.85 -9.06
CA PHE A 87 -10.95 -33.34 -8.41
C PHE A 87 -10.71 -34.02 -7.06
N VAL A 88 -11.74 -34.16 -6.23
CA VAL A 88 -11.68 -34.90 -4.95
C VAL A 88 -11.39 -36.38 -5.18
N ALA A 89 -12.03 -37.02 -6.15
CA ALA A 89 -11.80 -38.44 -6.44
C ALA A 89 -10.39 -38.74 -6.97
N SER A 90 -9.83 -37.84 -7.79
CA SER A 90 -8.51 -38.04 -8.40
C SER A 90 -7.33 -37.77 -7.45
N ARG A 91 -7.49 -36.88 -6.47
CA ARG A 91 -6.40 -36.46 -5.56
C ARG A 91 -6.59 -36.89 -4.11
N GLY A 92 -7.80 -37.31 -3.75
CA GLY A 92 -8.19 -37.54 -2.38
C GLY A 92 -8.53 -36.23 -1.64
N PHE A 93 -9.45 -36.35 -0.68
CA PHE A 93 -9.99 -35.21 0.06
C PHE A 93 -8.91 -34.39 0.80
N ALA A 94 -7.92 -35.05 1.38
CA ALA A 94 -6.86 -34.39 2.14
C ALA A 94 -5.97 -33.49 1.28
N GLU A 95 -5.65 -33.89 0.04
CA GLU A 95 -4.86 -33.06 -0.88
C GLU A 95 -5.70 -31.87 -1.36
N VAL A 96 -6.96 -32.11 -1.75
CA VAL A 96 -7.88 -31.04 -2.17
C VAL A 96 -8.07 -30.00 -1.07
N SER A 97 -8.27 -30.43 0.18
CA SER A 97 -8.38 -29.53 1.32
C SER A 97 -7.16 -28.62 1.47
N LYS A 98 -5.94 -29.16 1.30
CA LYS A 98 -4.70 -28.35 1.33
C LYS A 98 -4.60 -27.36 0.17
N LEU A 99 -5.01 -27.77 -1.04
CA LEU A 99 -4.97 -26.91 -2.23
C LEU A 99 -5.94 -25.74 -2.10
N ILE A 100 -7.14 -25.99 -1.55
CA ILE A 100 -8.12 -24.94 -1.23
C ILE A 100 -7.55 -23.98 -0.18
N ALA A 101 -7.02 -24.49 0.94
CA ALA A 101 -6.40 -23.66 1.98
C ALA A 101 -5.21 -22.83 1.45
N SER A 102 -4.46 -23.36 0.48
CA SER A 102 -3.34 -22.65 -0.15
C SER A 102 -3.79 -21.44 -0.98
N ASP A 103 -4.99 -21.48 -1.58
CA ASP A 103 -5.58 -20.30 -2.23
C ASP A 103 -5.86 -19.19 -1.21
N MET A 104 -6.42 -19.55 -0.05
CA MET A 104 -6.69 -18.59 1.02
C MET A 104 -5.40 -17.93 1.52
N VAL A 105 -4.33 -18.70 1.76
CA VAL A 105 -3.02 -18.16 2.18
C VAL A 105 -2.42 -17.25 1.12
N ARG A 106 -2.63 -17.53 -0.18
CA ARG A 106 -2.16 -16.64 -1.25
C ARG A 106 -2.86 -15.28 -1.22
N ARG A 107 -4.16 -15.24 -0.90
CA ARG A 107 -4.93 -13.99 -0.76
C ARG A 107 -4.62 -13.28 0.55
N TYR A 108 -4.43 -14.05 1.62
CA TYR A 108 -4.20 -13.61 2.99
C TYR A 108 -3.04 -14.39 3.61
N PRO A 109 -1.78 -13.92 3.51
CA PRO A 109 -0.57 -14.67 3.89
C PRO A 109 -0.51 -15.17 5.34
N THR A 110 -1.28 -14.56 6.22
CA THR A 110 -1.40 -14.83 7.66
C THR A 110 -2.61 -15.69 8.02
N ALA A 111 -3.34 -16.22 7.02
CA ALA A 111 -4.49 -17.07 7.23
C ALA A 111 -4.06 -18.47 7.73
N GLU A 112 -4.71 -18.92 8.79
CA GLU A 112 -4.57 -20.25 9.38
C GLU A 112 -5.93 -20.95 9.36
N THR A 113 -5.97 -22.24 9.01
CA THR A 113 -7.22 -23.02 9.05
C THR A 113 -7.76 -23.13 10.48
N ASP A 114 -9.07 -22.94 10.65
CA ASP A 114 -9.78 -23.02 11.94
C ASP A 114 -10.83 -24.13 11.93
N GLY A 115 -10.36 -25.37 11.75
CA GLY A 115 -11.17 -26.56 11.63
C GLY A 115 -10.98 -27.26 10.28
N GLU A 116 -11.65 -28.40 10.14
CA GLU A 116 -11.61 -29.19 8.91
C GLU A 116 -12.54 -28.61 7.84
N LEU A 117 -12.13 -28.76 6.58
CA LEU A 117 -12.99 -28.49 5.42
C LEU A 117 -14.26 -29.35 5.54
N THR A 118 -15.42 -28.72 5.47
CA THR A 118 -16.70 -29.45 5.42
C THR A 118 -17.21 -29.48 3.99
N VAL A 119 -17.80 -30.61 3.57
CA VAL A 119 -18.43 -30.76 2.26
C VAL A 119 -19.88 -31.20 2.41
N ALA A 120 -20.77 -30.55 1.67
CA ALA A 120 -22.13 -31.00 1.43
C ALA A 120 -22.30 -31.30 -0.08
N ASP A 121 -22.54 -32.56 -0.40
CA ASP A 121 -22.68 -33.05 -1.77
C ASP A 121 -24.15 -33.42 -2.04
N ASP A 122 -24.88 -32.55 -2.73
CA ASP A 122 -26.25 -32.81 -3.17
C ASP A 122 -26.26 -33.28 -4.63
N LYS A 123 -26.37 -34.60 -4.79
CA LYS A 123 -26.43 -35.25 -6.10
C LYS A 123 -27.79 -35.10 -6.78
N ALA A 124 -28.86 -34.81 -6.05
CA ALA A 124 -30.19 -34.64 -6.65
C ALA A 124 -30.28 -33.31 -7.42
N THR A 125 -29.69 -32.25 -6.88
CA THR A 125 -29.63 -30.92 -7.51
C THR A 125 -28.34 -30.66 -8.28
N ASN A 126 -27.39 -31.60 -8.23
CA ASN A 126 -26.04 -31.48 -8.81
C ASN A 126 -25.26 -30.28 -8.24
N GLU A 127 -25.28 -30.15 -6.92
CA GLU A 127 -24.56 -29.13 -6.18
C GLU A 127 -23.46 -29.76 -5.31
N PHE A 128 -22.31 -29.11 -5.24
CA PHE A 128 -21.20 -29.46 -4.37
C PHE A 128 -20.78 -28.22 -3.59
N ARG A 129 -20.98 -28.24 -2.28
CA ARG A 129 -20.67 -27.10 -1.40
C ARG A 129 -19.50 -27.42 -0.47
N THR A 130 -18.57 -26.48 -0.37
CA THR A 130 -17.51 -26.46 0.64
C THR A 130 -17.77 -25.39 1.68
N ILE A 131 -17.39 -25.67 2.93
CA ILE A 131 -17.36 -24.69 4.02
C ILE A 131 -15.98 -24.71 4.65
N GLU A 132 -15.30 -23.58 4.59
CA GLU A 132 -13.96 -23.38 5.12
C GLU A 132 -14.00 -22.37 6.26
N LYS A 133 -13.13 -22.56 7.25
CA LYS A 133 -13.00 -21.66 8.40
C LYS A 133 -11.54 -21.27 8.59
N TYR A 134 -11.28 -19.99 8.83
CA TYR A 134 -9.93 -19.47 8.98
C TYR A 134 -9.83 -18.44 10.11
N ARG A 135 -8.62 -18.31 10.67
CA ARG A 135 -8.17 -17.16 11.46
C ARG A 135 -7.15 -16.38 10.66
N ILE A 136 -7.33 -15.07 10.50
CA ILE A 136 -6.46 -14.22 9.68
C ILE A 136 -5.87 -13.11 10.54
N ARG A 137 -4.56 -13.14 10.78
CA ARG A 137 -3.85 -12.01 11.42
C ARG A 137 -3.65 -10.87 10.41
N ASP A 138 -3.49 -9.63 10.84
CA ASP A 138 -3.18 -8.49 9.96
C ASP A 138 -4.18 -8.24 8.78
N PHE A 139 -5.41 -8.75 8.87
CA PHE A 139 -6.46 -8.47 7.87
C PHE A 139 -6.74 -6.97 7.72
N LEU A 140 -6.60 -6.23 8.83
CA LEU A 140 -6.69 -4.78 8.87
C LEU A 140 -5.29 -4.16 8.83
N SER A 141 -5.01 -3.37 7.78
CA SER A 141 -3.82 -2.52 7.75
C SER A 141 -4.11 -1.20 8.47
N TYR A 142 -3.14 -0.68 9.25
CA TYR A 142 -3.24 0.62 9.91
C TYR A 142 -2.13 1.53 9.41
N LYS A 143 -2.48 2.73 8.94
CA LYS A 143 -1.50 3.74 8.49
C LYS A 143 -2.10 5.13 8.57
N ASN A 144 -1.36 6.10 9.14
CA ASN A 144 -1.75 7.50 9.22
C ASN A 144 -3.14 7.68 9.86
N GLY A 145 -3.37 7.11 11.03
CA GLY A 145 -4.64 7.24 11.75
C GLY A 145 -5.82 6.44 11.18
N ARG A 146 -5.59 5.66 10.12
CA ARG A 146 -6.65 4.98 9.36
C ARG A 146 -6.46 3.49 9.30
N PHE A 147 -7.54 2.77 9.58
CA PHE A 147 -7.66 1.36 9.21
C PHE A 147 -7.98 1.24 7.74
N ALA A 148 -7.46 0.22 7.08
CA ALA A 148 -7.86 -0.13 5.73
C ALA A 148 -8.04 -1.64 5.56
N ILE A 149 -9.17 -2.01 4.96
CA ILE A 149 -9.55 -3.37 4.58
C ILE A 149 -9.22 -3.59 3.11
N ARG A 150 -8.74 -4.80 2.81
CA ARG A 150 -8.63 -5.32 1.44
C ARG A 150 -9.46 -6.59 1.32
N VAL A 151 -10.39 -6.58 0.39
CA VAL A 151 -11.18 -7.76 0.01
C VAL A 151 -10.73 -8.18 -1.39
N ASP A 152 -10.31 -9.42 -1.54
CA ASP A 152 -9.87 -9.97 -2.82
C ASP A 152 -11.03 -10.71 -3.51
N GLY A 153 -11.51 -10.16 -4.62
CA GLY A 153 -12.56 -10.76 -5.48
C GLY A 153 -12.01 -11.50 -6.70
N GLY A 154 -10.76 -11.97 -6.66
CA GLY A 154 -10.10 -12.60 -7.81
C GLY A 154 -10.76 -13.88 -8.31
N GLN A 155 -11.62 -14.53 -7.50
CA GLN A 155 -12.27 -15.80 -7.83
C GLN A 155 -13.15 -15.72 -9.09
N VAL A 156 -13.81 -14.57 -9.33
CA VAL A 156 -14.67 -14.41 -10.51
C VAL A 156 -13.89 -14.36 -11.83
N LEU A 157 -12.56 -14.15 -11.78
CA LEU A 157 -11.71 -14.13 -12.96
C LEU A 157 -11.59 -15.50 -13.65
N GLY A 158 -11.97 -16.59 -12.98
CA GLY A 158 -12.01 -17.93 -13.58
C GLY A 158 -12.96 -18.04 -14.78
N ALA A 159 -13.98 -17.17 -14.88
CA ALA A 159 -14.89 -17.11 -16.03
C ALA A 159 -14.33 -16.30 -17.21
N VAL A 160 -13.33 -15.44 -16.97
CA VAL A 160 -12.70 -14.55 -17.95
C VAL A 160 -11.16 -14.68 -17.85
N PRO A 161 -10.62 -15.83 -18.27
CA PRO A 161 -9.22 -16.17 -18.01
C PRO A 161 -8.24 -15.29 -18.80
N LEU A 162 -7.07 -15.03 -18.21
CA LEU A 162 -5.98 -14.38 -18.93
C LEU A 162 -5.49 -15.27 -20.07
N PRO A 163 -5.33 -14.73 -21.29
CA PRO A 163 -4.84 -15.51 -22.41
C PRO A 163 -3.33 -15.73 -22.30
N LYS A 164 -2.87 -16.90 -22.76
CA LYS A 164 -1.44 -17.22 -22.88
C LYS A 164 -0.74 -16.45 -24.01
N ALA A 165 -1.49 -15.98 -25.02
CA ALA A 165 -0.98 -15.22 -26.16
C ALA A 165 -1.85 -13.99 -26.43
N VAL A 166 -1.21 -12.83 -26.56
CA VAL A 166 -1.85 -11.51 -26.68
C VAL A 166 -2.21 -11.17 -28.14
N ASN A 167 -1.45 -11.69 -29.10
CA ASN A 167 -1.74 -11.54 -30.54
C ASN A 167 -2.38 -12.83 -31.04
N ARG A 168 -3.58 -12.74 -31.62
CA ARG A 168 -4.35 -13.90 -32.08
C ARG A 168 -4.94 -13.67 -33.47
N SER A 169 -4.83 -14.68 -34.32
CA SER A 169 -5.54 -14.78 -35.60
C SER A 169 -6.77 -15.68 -35.52
N THR A 170 -6.98 -16.39 -34.40
CA THR A 170 -8.10 -17.31 -34.16
C THR A 170 -8.91 -16.92 -32.93
N PRO A 171 -10.21 -17.27 -32.87
CA PRO A 171 -11.04 -17.00 -31.70
C PRO A 171 -10.44 -17.53 -30.39
N PHE A 172 -10.69 -16.83 -29.29
CA PHE A 172 -10.27 -17.22 -27.95
C PHE A 172 -11.42 -17.89 -27.21
N ALA A 173 -11.26 -19.14 -26.80
CA ALA A 173 -12.28 -19.89 -26.09
C ALA A 173 -12.60 -19.27 -24.71
N LEU A 174 -13.89 -19.23 -24.38
CA LEU A 174 -14.40 -18.92 -23.05
C LEU A 174 -15.24 -20.10 -22.55
N PRO A 175 -15.20 -20.43 -21.25
CA PRO A 175 -16.14 -21.40 -20.68
C PRO A 175 -17.58 -20.91 -20.86
N TYR A 176 -18.48 -21.71 -21.42
CA TYR A 176 -19.85 -21.26 -21.67
C TYR A 176 -20.88 -22.40 -21.60
N PRO A 177 -22.09 -22.13 -21.07
CA PRO A 177 -22.44 -20.95 -20.27
C PRO A 177 -21.79 -21.04 -18.88
N THR A 178 -21.46 -19.89 -18.29
CA THR A 178 -20.83 -19.78 -16.97
C THR A 178 -21.35 -18.56 -16.24
N GLU A 179 -21.63 -18.74 -14.94
CA GLU A 179 -21.91 -17.66 -14.01
C GLU A 179 -21.09 -17.84 -12.73
N ILE A 180 -20.29 -16.84 -12.36
CA ILE A 180 -19.53 -16.85 -11.11
C ILE A 180 -19.90 -15.62 -10.30
N THR A 181 -20.31 -15.85 -9.05
CA THR A 181 -20.60 -14.81 -8.07
C THR A 181 -19.71 -14.97 -6.86
N ASP A 182 -19.24 -13.86 -6.33
CA ASP A 182 -18.46 -13.80 -5.09
C ASP A 182 -18.96 -12.63 -4.25
N THR A 183 -19.42 -12.94 -3.03
CA THR A 183 -19.90 -11.94 -2.08
C THR A 183 -19.06 -12.00 -0.82
N ALA A 184 -18.28 -10.94 -0.60
CA ALA A 184 -17.52 -10.76 0.62
C ALA A 184 -18.27 -9.85 1.59
N ILE A 185 -18.40 -10.28 2.83
CA ILE A 185 -19.08 -9.61 3.92
C ILE A 185 -18.05 -9.37 5.02
N VAL A 186 -17.80 -8.12 5.35
CA VAL A 186 -16.95 -7.74 6.48
C VAL A 186 -17.84 -7.18 7.58
N GLU A 187 -17.98 -7.96 8.66
CA GLU A 187 -18.65 -7.56 9.89
C GLU A 187 -17.64 -6.80 10.76
N LEU A 188 -17.97 -5.56 11.09
CA LEU A 188 -17.14 -4.65 11.86
C LEU A 188 -17.73 -4.45 13.24
N PRO A 189 -16.88 -4.22 14.26
CA PRO A 189 -17.35 -4.11 15.64
C PRO A 189 -18.18 -2.84 15.87
N GLU A 190 -18.07 -1.83 14.99
CA GLU A 190 -18.76 -0.55 15.12
C GLU A 190 -19.22 0.02 13.77
N PRO A 191 -20.21 0.92 13.77
CA PRO A 191 -20.63 1.68 12.59
C PRO A 191 -19.49 2.47 11.95
N THR A 192 -18.95 1.97 10.83
CA THR A 192 -17.97 2.69 10.01
C THR A 192 -18.65 3.53 8.94
N PRO A 193 -18.14 4.73 8.61
CA PRO A 193 -18.77 5.68 7.71
C PRO A 193 -18.49 5.36 6.22
N PHE A 194 -18.56 4.09 5.82
CA PHE A 194 -18.41 3.75 4.42
C PHE A 194 -19.58 4.31 3.63
N ARG A 195 -19.26 5.05 2.56
CA ARG A 195 -20.26 5.46 1.59
C ARG A 195 -20.43 4.35 0.56
N PRO A 196 -21.68 3.97 0.21
CA PRO A 196 -21.93 3.15 -0.96
C PRO A 196 -21.29 3.81 -2.19
N SER A 197 -20.74 2.99 -3.08
CA SER A 197 -20.31 3.46 -4.40
C SER A 197 -21.26 2.93 -5.45
N GLU A 198 -21.43 3.68 -6.53
CA GLU A 198 -22.18 3.19 -7.69
C GLU A 198 -21.58 1.86 -8.18
N PRO A 199 -22.43 0.89 -8.56
CA PRO A 199 -21.95 -0.37 -9.11
C PRO A 199 -21.13 -0.12 -10.38
N VAL A 200 -20.00 -0.82 -10.50
CA VAL A 200 -19.23 -0.84 -11.73
C VAL A 200 -19.80 -1.93 -12.63
N VAL A 201 -20.22 -1.56 -13.83
CA VAL A 201 -20.73 -2.49 -14.83
C VAL A 201 -19.83 -2.42 -16.06
N ILE A 202 -19.30 -3.57 -16.48
CA ILE A 202 -18.51 -3.70 -17.70
C ILE A 202 -19.25 -4.65 -18.63
N ARG A 203 -19.57 -4.15 -19.83
CA ARG A 203 -20.30 -4.90 -20.85
C ARG A 203 -19.38 -5.26 -22.00
N ASP A 204 -19.36 -6.54 -22.35
CA ASP A 204 -18.71 -7.09 -23.51
C ASP A 204 -19.69 -7.97 -24.29
N PRO A 205 -19.58 -8.07 -25.63
CA PRO A 205 -20.37 -9.05 -26.36
C PRO A 205 -20.19 -10.48 -25.83
N SER A 206 -19.00 -10.82 -25.34
CA SER A 206 -18.68 -12.18 -24.88
C SER A 206 -18.95 -12.40 -23.40
N PHE A 207 -19.02 -11.36 -22.57
CA PHE A 207 -19.28 -11.49 -21.13
C PHE A 207 -19.83 -10.21 -20.49
N GLY A 208 -20.49 -10.35 -19.34
CA GLY A 208 -20.84 -9.25 -18.44
C GLY A 208 -20.05 -9.35 -17.14
N PHE A 209 -19.64 -8.19 -16.60
CA PHE A 209 -19.10 -8.06 -15.25
C PHE A 209 -19.85 -6.99 -14.48
N ARG A 210 -20.12 -7.26 -13.20
CA ARG A 210 -20.66 -6.29 -12.26
C ARG A 210 -19.91 -6.39 -10.93
N SER A 211 -19.58 -5.25 -10.34
CA SER A 211 -19.22 -5.17 -8.92
C SER A 211 -19.99 -4.09 -8.19
N ALA A 212 -20.26 -4.31 -6.91
CA ALA A 212 -20.99 -3.35 -6.09
C ALA A 212 -20.46 -3.36 -4.66
N ILE A 213 -20.46 -2.20 -4.01
CA ILE A 213 -20.08 -2.06 -2.61
C ILE A 213 -21.26 -1.45 -1.87
N ARG A 214 -21.78 -2.21 -0.91
CA ARG A 214 -22.88 -1.82 -0.05
C ARG A 214 -22.33 -1.63 1.35
N ALA A 215 -22.67 -0.51 1.96
CA ALA A 215 -22.24 -0.17 3.31
C ALA A 215 -23.45 0.07 4.19
N GLN A 216 -23.46 -0.59 5.34
CA GLN A 216 -24.41 -0.40 6.43
C GLN A 216 -23.61 -0.21 7.73
N PRO A 217 -24.21 0.36 8.79
CA PRO A 217 -23.57 0.40 10.11
C PRO A 217 -23.03 -0.99 10.51
N GLY A 218 -21.72 -1.10 10.72
CA GLY A 218 -21.05 -2.33 11.15
C GLY A 218 -20.93 -3.41 10.07
N ARG A 219 -21.29 -3.14 8.81
CA ARG A 219 -21.25 -4.14 7.74
C ARG A 219 -20.88 -3.56 6.40
N LEU A 220 -19.81 -4.09 5.81
CA LEU A 220 -19.40 -3.83 4.43
C LEU A 220 -19.68 -5.08 3.59
N THR A 221 -20.36 -4.93 2.46
CA THR A 221 -20.59 -6.02 1.52
C THR A 221 -20.02 -5.64 0.16
N VAL A 222 -19.22 -6.52 -0.41
CA VAL A 222 -18.60 -6.37 -1.73
C VAL A 222 -19.08 -7.54 -2.58
N ASP A 223 -19.80 -7.23 -3.65
CA ASP A 223 -20.33 -8.23 -4.58
C ASP A 223 -19.57 -8.16 -5.89
N TYR A 224 -19.26 -9.32 -6.45
CA TYR A 224 -18.74 -9.51 -7.80
C TYR A 224 -19.58 -10.53 -8.55
N GLU A 225 -19.80 -10.28 -9.83
CA GLU A 225 -20.56 -11.14 -10.72
C GLU A 225 -19.91 -11.12 -12.11
N VAL A 226 -19.66 -12.30 -12.66
CA VAL A 226 -19.25 -12.50 -14.04
C VAL A 226 -20.14 -13.52 -14.70
N ARG A 227 -20.65 -13.20 -15.89
CA ARG A 227 -21.40 -14.13 -16.73
C ARG A 227 -20.86 -14.14 -18.14
N THR A 228 -20.57 -15.32 -18.68
CA THR A 228 -20.21 -15.47 -20.09
C THR A 228 -21.47 -15.50 -20.95
N LEU A 229 -21.48 -14.73 -22.04
CA LEU A 229 -22.61 -14.59 -22.95
C LEU A 229 -22.46 -15.41 -24.24
N GLN A 230 -21.22 -15.80 -24.56
CA GLN A 230 -20.91 -16.74 -25.64
C GLN A 230 -19.63 -17.52 -25.29
N ASP A 231 -19.34 -18.58 -26.06
CA ASP A 231 -18.24 -19.54 -25.86
C ASP A 231 -16.88 -19.08 -26.38
N ASN A 232 -16.80 -17.91 -27.01
CA ASN A 232 -15.55 -17.39 -27.55
C ASN A 232 -15.50 -15.86 -27.65
N VAL A 233 -14.29 -15.31 -27.75
CA VAL A 233 -14.04 -13.95 -28.21
C VAL A 233 -13.48 -14.04 -29.62
N THR A 234 -14.06 -13.31 -30.57
CA THR A 234 -13.56 -13.29 -31.95
C THR A 234 -12.16 -12.67 -32.00
N ALA A 235 -11.34 -13.04 -33.00
CA ALA A 235 -10.00 -12.48 -33.16
C ALA A 235 -10.01 -10.93 -33.25
N GLY A 236 -10.99 -10.35 -33.97
CA GLY A 236 -11.17 -8.90 -34.06
C GLY A 236 -11.65 -8.24 -32.76
N GLY A 237 -12.41 -8.95 -31.91
CA GLY A 237 -12.87 -8.47 -30.61
C GLY A 237 -11.86 -8.61 -29.47
N PHE A 238 -10.74 -9.30 -29.71
CA PHE A 238 -9.82 -9.71 -28.66
C PHE A 238 -9.10 -8.55 -27.95
N GLY A 239 -8.79 -7.46 -28.67
CA GLY A 239 -8.22 -6.26 -28.07
C GLY A 239 -9.17 -5.62 -27.04
N ALA A 240 -10.46 -5.51 -27.38
CA ALA A 240 -11.48 -4.97 -26.48
C ALA A 240 -11.70 -5.87 -25.26
N TYR A 241 -11.65 -7.20 -25.44
CA TYR A 241 -11.69 -8.17 -24.35
C TYR A 241 -10.54 -7.94 -23.36
N LEU A 242 -9.30 -7.79 -23.85
CA LEU A 242 -8.12 -7.57 -23.01
C LEU A 242 -8.21 -6.25 -22.24
N GLU A 243 -8.66 -5.17 -22.88
CA GLU A 243 -8.87 -3.88 -22.23
C GLU A 243 -9.88 -4.01 -21.08
N LYS A 244 -11.01 -4.67 -21.32
CA LYS A 244 -12.06 -4.88 -20.31
C LYS A 244 -11.57 -5.79 -19.18
N LEU A 245 -10.83 -6.85 -19.49
CA LEU A 245 -10.23 -7.73 -18.48
C LEU A 245 -9.25 -6.98 -17.59
N GLN A 246 -8.40 -6.11 -18.16
CA GLN A 246 -7.54 -5.24 -17.37
C GLN A 246 -8.35 -4.29 -16.47
N ARG A 247 -9.42 -3.69 -16.98
CA ARG A 247 -10.32 -2.84 -16.18
C ARG A 247 -10.97 -3.59 -15.02
N ILE A 248 -11.38 -4.84 -15.21
CA ILE A 248 -11.92 -5.70 -14.15
C ILE A 248 -10.83 -5.96 -13.09
N ARG A 249 -9.63 -6.37 -13.50
CA ARG A 249 -8.52 -6.63 -12.57
C ARG A 249 -8.11 -5.38 -11.79
N MET A 250 -8.11 -4.22 -12.44
CA MET A 250 -7.87 -2.93 -11.78
C MET A 250 -9.00 -2.54 -10.81
N ASN A 251 -10.26 -2.86 -11.14
CA ASN A 251 -11.39 -2.66 -10.23
C ASN A 251 -11.25 -3.52 -8.97
N ILE A 252 -10.96 -4.81 -9.14
CA ILE A 252 -10.71 -5.75 -8.03
C ILE A 252 -9.50 -5.28 -7.19
N SER A 253 -8.37 -4.92 -7.81
CA SER A 253 -7.15 -4.53 -7.09
C SER A 253 -7.29 -3.21 -6.33
N ARG A 254 -8.13 -2.29 -6.81
CA ARG A 254 -8.43 -1.00 -6.15
C ARG A 254 -9.44 -1.14 -5.01
N MET A 255 -9.94 -2.33 -4.70
CA MET A 255 -10.86 -2.58 -3.59
C MET A 255 -10.14 -2.56 -2.23
N ARG A 256 -9.56 -1.40 -1.92
CA ARG A 256 -9.07 -1.02 -0.60
C ARG A 256 -9.95 0.09 -0.05
N ARG A 257 -10.49 -0.10 1.15
CA ARG A 257 -11.33 0.89 1.84
C ARG A 257 -10.63 1.30 3.11
N ALA A 258 -10.43 2.60 3.31
CA ALA A 258 -9.78 3.16 4.49
C ALA A 258 -10.77 4.05 5.27
N TRP A 259 -10.70 4.04 6.60
CA TRP A 259 -11.48 4.90 7.48
C TRP A 259 -10.65 5.30 8.71
N ASP A 260 -10.92 6.48 9.26
CA ASP A 260 -10.46 6.91 10.58
C ASP A 260 -11.62 6.84 11.58
N ILE A 261 -11.28 6.77 12.86
CA ILE A 261 -12.25 6.85 13.96
C ILE A 261 -12.58 8.32 14.30
N ALA A 262 -11.70 9.24 13.90
CA ALA A 262 -11.83 10.66 14.16
C ALA A 262 -11.66 11.47 12.86
N SER A 263 -12.75 12.05 12.35
CA SER A 263 -12.65 13.28 11.57
C SER A 263 -13.93 14.10 11.57
N ARG A 264 -13.84 15.31 12.12
CA ARG A 264 -14.50 16.53 11.64
C ARG A 264 -13.89 17.73 12.36
N THR A 265 -12.96 18.42 11.73
CA THR A 265 -12.70 19.83 12.07
C THR A 265 -12.09 20.62 10.92
N GLN A 266 -12.28 21.92 11.05
CA GLN A 266 -12.45 22.95 10.01
C GLN A 266 -11.11 23.44 9.42
N ARG A 267 -11.12 23.78 8.13
CA ARG A 267 -9.93 24.34 7.43
C ARG A 267 -9.57 25.73 7.97
N SER A 268 -8.31 25.92 8.37
CA SER A 268 -7.69 27.23 8.65
C SER A 268 -7.26 27.94 7.35
N ARG A 269 -7.15 29.27 7.39
CA ARG A 269 -6.78 30.16 6.25
C ARG A 269 -5.29 30.53 6.20
N ASP A 270 -4.51 30.27 7.25
CA ASP A 270 -3.06 30.55 7.30
C ASP A 270 -2.24 29.23 7.35
N ILE A 271 -1.09 29.18 6.66
CA ILE A 271 -0.29 27.97 6.45
C ILE A 271 0.38 27.49 7.74
N SER A 272 0.97 28.39 8.53
CA SER A 272 1.69 28.02 9.76
C SER A 272 0.72 27.52 10.84
N SER A 273 -0.39 28.25 11.03
CA SER A 273 -1.47 27.81 11.91
C SER A 273 -2.18 26.55 11.39
N ALA A 274 -2.37 26.39 10.08
CA ALA A 274 -2.94 25.18 9.50
C ALA A 274 -2.03 23.96 9.69
N LEU A 275 -0.72 24.12 9.53
CA LEU A 275 0.23 23.03 9.74
C LEU A 275 0.25 22.60 11.20
N SER A 276 0.34 23.55 12.13
CA SER A 276 0.29 23.27 13.57
C SER A 276 -1.04 22.61 13.97
N ALA A 277 -2.16 23.12 13.47
CA ALA A 277 -3.48 22.51 13.67
C ALA A 277 -3.55 21.08 13.09
N SER A 278 -2.92 20.84 11.94
CA SER A 278 -2.83 19.52 11.33
C SER A 278 -2.04 18.54 12.20
N GLN A 279 -0.90 18.95 12.78
CA GLN A 279 -0.12 18.07 13.67
C GLN A 279 -0.92 17.75 14.95
N ARG A 280 -1.59 18.74 15.54
CA ARG A 280 -2.47 18.50 16.72
C ARG A 280 -3.61 17.55 16.40
N LEU A 281 -4.20 17.65 15.21
CA LEU A 281 -5.24 16.72 14.75
C LEU A 281 -4.68 15.30 14.63
N VAL A 282 -3.50 15.12 14.00
CA VAL A 282 -2.84 13.81 13.92
C VAL A 282 -2.66 13.22 15.33
N ALA A 283 -2.07 13.97 16.26
CA ALA A 283 -1.86 13.49 17.61
C ALA A 283 -3.16 13.08 18.33
N ALA A 284 -4.25 13.85 18.14
CA ALA A 284 -5.56 13.53 18.73
C ALA A 284 -6.22 12.29 18.10
N VAL A 285 -6.10 12.12 16.79
CA VAL A 285 -6.58 10.92 16.08
C VAL A 285 -5.84 9.68 16.58
N GLU A 286 -4.51 9.75 16.65
CA GLU A 286 -3.69 8.64 17.15
C GLU A 286 -4.02 8.32 18.63
N GLN A 287 -4.17 9.33 19.47
CA GLN A 287 -4.59 9.14 20.87
C GLN A 287 -5.93 8.41 20.97
N THR A 288 -6.93 8.82 20.17
CA THR A 288 -8.24 8.17 20.11
C THR A 288 -8.11 6.70 19.67
N ASN A 289 -7.28 6.43 18.67
CA ASN A 289 -7.06 5.08 18.16
C ASN A 289 -6.36 4.19 19.21
N ILE A 290 -5.38 4.73 19.95
CA ILE A 290 -4.70 4.04 21.06
C ILE A 290 -5.69 3.70 22.18
N GLU A 291 -6.48 4.68 22.63
CA GLU A 291 -7.46 4.53 23.71
C GLU A 291 -8.61 3.59 23.35
N SER A 292 -8.92 3.45 22.06
CA SER A 292 -9.95 2.53 21.58
C SER A 292 -9.69 1.06 21.96
N GLY A 293 -8.44 0.71 22.28
CA GLY A 293 -8.02 -0.64 22.63
C GLY A 293 -8.06 -1.63 21.46
N ARG A 294 -8.30 -1.17 20.23
CA ARG A 294 -8.44 -2.01 19.03
C ARG A 294 -7.12 -2.33 18.37
N LEU A 295 -6.10 -1.50 18.56
CA LEU A 295 -4.80 -1.69 17.93
C LEU A 295 -4.10 -2.91 18.55
N ASN A 296 -3.56 -3.80 17.72
CA ASN A 296 -2.55 -4.76 18.16
C ASN A 296 -1.22 -4.05 18.48
N ASP A 297 -0.26 -4.73 19.11
CA ASP A 297 0.98 -4.10 19.59
C ASP A 297 1.77 -3.39 18.49
N LYS A 298 1.81 -3.97 17.28
CA LYS A 298 2.49 -3.36 16.13
C LYS A 298 1.76 -2.09 15.66
N GLN A 299 0.44 -2.14 15.56
CA GLN A 299 -0.38 -1.00 15.16
C GLN A 299 -0.33 0.12 16.23
N ALA A 300 -0.34 -0.25 17.51
CA ALA A 300 -0.22 0.67 18.62
C ALA A 300 1.17 1.32 18.65
N ALA A 301 2.23 0.56 18.40
CA ALA A 301 3.58 1.11 18.26
C ALA A 301 3.67 2.14 17.12
N GLN A 302 3.05 1.84 15.97
CA GLN A 302 2.95 2.80 14.86
C GLN A 302 2.15 4.05 15.24
N ALA A 303 1.03 3.90 15.94
CA ALA A 303 0.21 5.03 16.38
C ALA A 303 0.97 5.96 17.34
N TYR A 304 1.71 5.39 18.30
CA TYR A 304 2.59 6.15 19.18
C TYR A 304 3.72 6.85 18.42
N LEU A 305 4.30 6.20 17.41
CA LEU A 305 5.31 6.83 16.54
C LEU A 305 4.71 8.03 15.77
N ASP A 306 3.56 7.85 15.13
CA ASP A 306 2.89 8.90 14.35
C ASP A 306 2.52 10.10 15.26
N LYS A 307 2.05 9.82 16.48
CA LYS A 307 1.78 10.81 17.52
C LYS A 307 3.05 11.53 17.98
N ALA A 308 4.14 10.80 18.20
CA ALA A 308 5.43 11.38 18.58
C ALA A 308 6.01 12.31 17.50
N ILE A 309 5.88 11.93 16.22
CA ILE A 309 6.29 12.78 15.10
C ILE A 309 5.48 14.08 15.10
N ALA A 310 4.17 14.00 15.34
CA ALA A 310 3.31 15.16 15.44
C ALA A 310 3.73 16.10 16.59
N HIS A 311 3.97 15.57 17.79
CA HIS A 311 4.49 16.36 18.92
C HIS A 311 5.88 16.94 18.63
N SER A 312 6.79 16.18 18.00
CA SER A 312 8.11 16.66 17.62
C SER A 312 8.02 17.84 16.63
N ASN A 313 7.09 17.81 15.69
CA ASN A 313 6.86 18.91 14.74
C ASN A 313 6.26 20.16 15.42
N LEU A 314 5.60 19.98 16.56
CA LEU A 314 5.09 21.05 17.43
C LEU A 314 6.12 21.54 18.46
N TYR A 315 7.37 21.03 18.42
CA TYR A 315 8.43 21.31 19.41
C TYR A 315 8.11 20.81 20.83
N GLU A 316 7.13 19.90 20.96
CA GLU A 316 6.74 19.24 22.19
C GLU A 316 7.62 17.99 22.41
N HIS A 317 8.93 18.20 22.54
CA HIS A 317 9.94 17.14 22.50
C HIS A 317 9.80 16.11 23.62
N ASP A 318 9.42 16.53 24.83
CA ASP A 318 9.27 15.62 25.97
C ASP A 318 8.05 14.70 25.79
N GLN A 319 6.93 15.23 25.30
CA GLN A 319 5.77 14.42 24.91
C GLN A 319 6.13 13.45 23.79
N ALA A 320 6.87 13.91 22.77
CA ALA A 320 7.31 13.08 21.66
C ALA A 320 8.19 11.91 22.13
N LEU A 321 9.15 12.16 23.04
CA LEU A 321 10.00 11.11 23.62
C LEU A 321 9.19 10.12 24.47
N ALA A 322 8.23 10.60 25.25
CA ALA A 322 7.35 9.74 26.05
C ALA A 322 6.49 8.82 25.15
N ASP A 323 5.95 9.34 24.06
CA ASP A 323 5.22 8.52 23.08
C ASP A 323 6.15 7.50 22.39
N LEU A 324 7.38 7.86 22.05
CA LEU A 324 8.36 6.90 21.49
C LEU A 324 8.77 5.82 22.50
N GLU A 325 8.86 6.15 23.78
CA GLU A 325 9.07 5.15 24.83
C GLU A 325 7.92 4.13 24.86
N ARG A 326 6.68 4.60 24.72
CA ARG A 326 5.51 3.71 24.60
C ARG A 326 5.56 2.86 23.34
N ALA A 327 5.92 3.45 22.19
CA ALA A 327 6.10 2.72 20.94
C ALA A 327 7.15 1.59 21.08
N LEU A 328 8.31 1.91 21.65
CA LEU A 328 9.41 0.96 21.84
C LEU A 328 9.14 -0.07 22.92
N LYS A 329 8.29 0.21 23.90
CA LYS A 329 7.82 -0.80 24.86
C LYS A 329 6.96 -1.88 24.19
N LEU A 330 6.16 -1.48 23.19
CA LEU A 330 5.32 -2.40 22.41
C LEU A 330 6.10 -3.13 21.32
N ALA A 331 7.05 -2.44 20.68
CA ALA A 331 7.89 -2.98 19.63
C ALA A 331 9.36 -2.52 19.81
N PRO A 332 10.17 -3.24 20.60
CA PRO A 332 11.56 -2.84 20.91
C PRO A 332 12.48 -2.73 19.69
N GLU A 333 12.21 -3.55 18.67
CA GLU A 333 12.97 -3.61 17.42
C GLU A 333 12.41 -2.67 16.33
N PHE A 334 11.56 -1.71 16.70
CA PHE A 334 10.94 -0.82 15.72
C PHE A 334 11.92 0.27 15.25
N ALA A 335 12.59 0.00 14.13
CA ALA A 335 13.64 0.87 13.57
C ALA A 335 13.20 2.33 13.41
N ASP A 336 12.00 2.58 12.89
CA ASP A 336 11.48 3.93 12.64
C ASP A 336 11.31 4.74 13.94
N ALA A 337 10.97 4.07 15.05
CA ALA A 337 10.87 4.72 16.36
C ALA A 337 12.25 5.13 16.90
N HIS A 338 13.29 4.32 16.70
CA HIS A 338 14.67 4.70 17.03
C HIS A 338 15.15 5.85 16.14
N HIS A 339 14.82 5.85 14.86
CA HIS A 339 15.14 6.95 13.96
C HIS A 339 14.47 8.27 14.42
N ALA A 340 13.18 8.22 14.75
CA ALA A 340 12.45 9.39 15.28
C ALA A 340 13.06 9.91 16.61
N ARG A 341 13.53 9.01 17.49
CA ARG A 341 14.26 9.42 18.70
C ARG A 341 15.53 10.19 18.35
N GLY A 342 16.29 9.72 17.37
CA GLY A 342 17.50 10.41 16.90
C GLY A 342 17.20 11.83 16.40
N VAL A 343 16.12 11.99 15.61
CA VAL A 343 15.68 13.31 15.12
C VAL A 343 15.31 14.26 16.27
N ILE A 344 14.61 13.77 17.29
CA ILE A 344 14.23 14.58 18.45
C ILE A 344 15.46 14.96 19.27
N PHE A 345 16.40 14.03 19.48
CA PHE A 345 17.66 14.32 20.16
C PHE A 345 18.51 15.34 19.41
N ASN A 346 18.54 15.29 18.06
CA ASN A 346 19.14 16.35 17.26
C ASN A 346 18.49 17.71 17.57
N LYS A 347 17.16 17.81 17.56
CA LYS A 347 16.46 19.07 17.89
C LYS A 347 16.75 19.56 19.32
N GLN A 348 16.98 18.64 20.27
CA GLN A 348 17.37 18.94 21.64
C GLN A 348 18.88 19.19 21.84
N LYS A 349 19.68 19.17 20.76
CA LYS A 349 21.15 19.29 20.79
C LYS A 349 21.87 18.15 21.54
N LYS A 350 21.19 17.02 21.74
CA LYS A 350 21.71 15.79 22.36
C LYS A 350 22.33 14.90 21.29
N TRP A 351 23.39 15.40 20.67
CA TRP A 351 23.96 14.81 19.45
C TRP A 351 24.54 13.41 19.66
N SER A 352 25.13 13.14 20.83
CA SER A 352 25.66 11.81 21.15
C SER A 352 24.54 10.78 21.22
N GLU A 353 23.45 11.08 21.92
CA GLU A 353 22.27 10.22 22.00
C GLU A 353 21.57 10.07 20.65
N ALA A 354 21.59 11.11 19.81
CA ALA A 354 21.06 11.03 18.46
C ALA A 354 21.84 10.03 17.59
N VAL A 355 23.17 10.09 17.63
CA VAL A 355 24.04 9.14 16.90
C VAL A 355 23.75 7.69 17.29
N GLU A 356 23.64 7.40 18.59
CA GLU A 356 23.31 6.05 19.08
C GLU A 356 21.92 5.58 18.63
N ALA A 357 20.93 6.48 18.64
CA ALA A 357 19.59 6.17 18.17
C ALA A 357 19.56 5.87 16.66
N PHE A 358 20.29 6.64 15.83
CA PHE A 358 20.41 6.37 14.40
C PHE A 358 21.16 5.07 14.11
N LEU A 359 22.26 4.79 14.82
CA LEU A 359 22.98 3.51 14.71
C LEU A 359 22.08 2.31 15.05
N THR A 360 21.23 2.47 16.07
CA THR A 360 20.27 1.43 16.44
C THR A 360 19.21 1.24 15.36
N ALA A 361 18.66 2.32 14.82
CA ALA A 361 17.70 2.26 13.71
C ALA A 361 18.27 1.56 12.47
N GLU A 362 19.51 1.90 12.08
CA GLU A 362 20.22 1.29 10.96
C GLU A 362 20.45 -0.20 11.16
N ARG A 363 20.85 -0.62 12.37
CA ARG A 363 21.05 -2.03 12.72
C ARG A 363 19.74 -2.84 12.61
N LEU A 364 18.64 -2.26 13.07
CA LEU A 364 17.32 -2.90 13.08
C LEU A 364 16.67 -2.94 11.69
N SER A 365 16.89 -1.91 10.85
CA SER A 365 16.34 -1.84 9.50
C SER A 365 17.07 -2.72 8.48
N LYS A 366 18.14 -3.42 8.88
CA LYS A 366 19.02 -4.19 7.98
C LYS A 366 19.46 -3.39 6.74
N GLY A 367 19.58 -2.06 6.89
CA GLY A 367 19.93 -1.13 5.82
C GLY A 367 18.77 -0.62 4.96
N GLU A 368 17.51 -1.01 5.22
CA GLU A 368 16.34 -0.57 4.46
C GLU A 368 15.89 0.87 4.79
N ASN A 369 16.27 1.40 5.96
CA ASN A 369 15.95 2.78 6.38
C ASN A 369 17.23 3.54 6.79
N PRO A 370 17.88 4.28 5.86
CA PRO A 370 19.12 4.98 6.15
C PRO A 370 18.87 6.35 6.80
N GLY A 371 19.09 6.47 8.11
CA GLY A 371 19.18 7.75 8.84
C GLY A 371 20.54 8.44 8.71
N TYR A 372 21.20 8.26 7.56
CA TYR A 372 22.61 8.62 7.36
C TYR A 372 22.84 10.13 7.36
N GLN A 373 21.95 10.91 6.73
CA GLN A 373 22.07 12.36 6.70
C GLN A 373 21.95 12.94 8.11
N GLU A 374 20.91 12.56 8.86
CA GLU A 374 20.62 13.07 10.20
C GLU A 374 21.71 12.67 11.20
N ARG A 375 22.28 11.46 11.06
CA ARG A 375 23.47 11.04 11.81
C ARG A 375 24.70 11.85 11.43
N GLY A 376 24.91 12.11 10.14
CA GLY A 376 26.00 12.94 9.64
C GLY A 376 25.96 14.35 10.23
N GLU A 377 24.76 14.94 10.32
CA GLU A 377 24.53 16.24 10.95
C GLU A 377 24.85 16.19 12.45
N ALA A 378 24.39 15.16 13.18
CA ALA A 378 24.71 14.99 14.60
C ALA A 378 26.22 14.87 14.83
N LEU A 379 26.92 14.08 14.01
CA LEU A 379 28.38 13.92 14.06
C LEU A 379 29.12 15.23 13.74
N TYR A 380 28.60 16.04 12.81
CA TYR A 380 29.14 17.36 12.50
C TYR A 380 29.08 18.28 13.73
N TYR A 381 27.94 18.31 14.43
CA TYR A 381 27.77 19.13 15.62
C TYR A 381 28.57 18.64 16.84
N LEU A 382 28.95 17.35 16.87
CA LEU A 382 29.92 16.79 17.82
C LEU A 382 31.39 17.11 17.48
N GLY A 383 31.67 17.70 16.32
CA GLY A 383 33.04 17.91 15.82
C GLY A 383 33.71 16.64 15.29
N ARG A 384 32.95 15.53 15.16
CA ARG A 384 33.44 14.24 14.61
C ARG A 384 33.39 14.27 13.08
N TYR A 385 34.11 15.21 12.48
CA TYR A 385 33.98 15.53 11.05
C TYR A 385 34.32 14.35 10.13
N ALA A 386 35.33 13.55 10.44
CA ALA A 386 35.69 12.38 9.62
C ALA A 386 34.55 11.35 9.55
N GLU A 387 33.82 11.15 10.66
CA GLU A 387 32.68 10.23 10.71
C GLU A 387 31.43 10.86 10.08
N SER A 388 31.25 12.17 10.24
CA SER A 388 30.20 12.94 9.57
C SER A 388 30.31 12.83 8.04
N VAL A 389 31.52 13.02 7.48
CA VAL A 389 31.78 12.84 6.04
C VAL A 389 31.42 11.42 5.59
N LYS A 390 31.83 10.38 6.33
CA LYS A 390 31.47 8.98 6.02
C LYS A 390 29.96 8.76 6.00
N ALA A 391 29.24 9.34 6.97
CA ALA A 391 27.78 9.22 7.02
C ALA A 391 27.11 9.91 5.82
N PHE A 392 27.54 11.12 5.46
CA PHE A 392 27.01 11.78 4.27
C PHE A 392 27.38 11.07 2.96
N ASP A 393 28.58 10.51 2.86
CA ASP A 393 28.98 9.72 1.68
C ASP A 393 28.13 8.46 1.53
N ALA A 394 27.79 7.81 2.64
CA ALA A 394 26.84 6.71 2.64
C ALA A 394 25.45 7.17 2.15
N ASP A 395 24.94 8.31 2.63
CA ASP A 395 23.65 8.86 2.15
C ASP A 395 23.68 9.16 0.64
N ILE A 396 24.74 9.81 0.17
CA ILE A 396 24.95 10.17 -1.24
C ILE A 396 24.98 8.92 -2.14
N SER A 397 25.51 7.80 -1.64
CA SER A 397 25.59 6.54 -2.39
C SER A 397 24.24 5.85 -2.60
N MET A 398 23.20 6.22 -1.82
CA MET A 398 21.87 5.59 -1.89
C MET A 398 21.03 5.98 -3.12
N GLY A 399 21.49 6.92 -3.97
CA GLY A 399 20.87 7.21 -5.26
C GLY A 399 20.60 8.69 -5.55
N LYS A 400 19.69 8.95 -6.50
CA LYS A 400 19.44 10.30 -7.04
C LYS A 400 18.74 11.20 -6.01
N ASN A 401 19.04 12.50 -6.07
CA ASN A 401 18.41 13.60 -5.31
C ASN A 401 18.80 13.73 -3.81
N ARG A 402 20.08 13.51 -3.47
CA ARG A 402 20.66 13.73 -2.12
C ARG A 402 21.50 15.01 -2.04
N ALA A 403 21.01 16.10 -2.65
CA ALA A 403 21.76 17.34 -2.81
C ALA A 403 22.10 18.02 -1.47
N PHE A 404 21.21 17.97 -0.48
CA PHE A 404 21.47 18.49 0.86
C PHE A 404 22.53 17.68 1.61
N ALA A 405 22.56 16.35 1.48
CA ALA A 405 23.64 15.54 2.04
C ALA A 405 25.00 15.94 1.46
N ALA A 406 25.08 16.30 0.18
CA ALA A 406 26.31 16.83 -0.43
C ALA A 406 26.69 18.23 0.08
N LEU A 407 25.71 19.11 0.33
CA LEU A 407 25.94 20.42 0.97
C LEU A 407 26.50 20.26 2.39
N TRP A 408 25.96 19.32 3.17
CA TRP A 408 26.48 19.02 4.49
C TRP A 408 27.83 18.28 4.45
N ALA A 409 28.04 17.37 3.49
CA ALA A 409 29.33 16.74 3.25
C ALA A 409 30.42 17.77 2.92
N PHE A 410 30.08 18.81 2.15
CA PHE A 410 30.95 19.95 1.90
C PHE A 410 31.32 20.62 3.23
N LEU A 411 30.34 21.01 4.06
CA LEU A 411 30.61 21.68 5.33
C LEU A 411 31.50 20.82 6.25
N ALA A 412 31.22 19.53 6.35
CA ALA A 412 31.99 18.59 7.17
C ALA A 412 33.43 18.42 6.66
N SER A 413 33.62 18.29 5.34
CA SER A 413 34.95 18.16 4.71
C SER A 413 35.75 19.45 4.84
N GLN A 414 35.10 20.61 4.68
CA GLN A 414 35.78 21.91 4.88
C GLN A 414 36.31 22.09 6.29
N ARG A 415 35.61 21.57 7.30
CA ARG A 415 36.09 21.61 8.69
C ARG A 415 37.07 20.49 9.04
N LEU A 416 37.11 19.42 8.26
CA LEU A 416 38.04 18.30 8.45
C LEU A 416 39.43 18.62 7.90
N ASP A 417 39.50 18.92 6.61
CA ASP A 417 40.76 19.03 5.86
C ASP A 417 40.74 20.07 4.71
N GLY A 418 39.62 20.78 4.50
CA GLY A 418 39.51 21.80 3.47
C GLY A 418 39.30 21.24 2.05
N THR A 419 38.81 20.01 1.92
CA THR A 419 38.59 19.34 0.62
C THR A 419 37.12 19.24 0.18
N GLY A 420 36.26 20.09 0.74
CA GLY A 420 34.81 19.97 0.55
C GLY A 420 34.32 20.27 -0.86
N GLU A 421 35.05 21.08 -1.64
CA GLU A 421 34.65 21.53 -2.98
C GLU A 421 34.26 20.36 -3.89
N ARG A 422 35.04 19.27 -3.84
CA ARG A 422 34.79 18.08 -4.64
C ARG A 422 33.39 17.50 -4.44
N LYS A 423 32.85 17.54 -3.21
CA LYS A 423 31.49 17.05 -2.90
C LYS A 423 30.41 17.78 -3.71
N LEU A 424 30.59 19.09 -3.90
CA LEU A 424 29.64 19.92 -4.65
C LEU A 424 29.90 19.88 -6.15
N GLU A 425 31.14 19.73 -6.59
CA GLU A 425 31.46 19.52 -8.00
C GLU A 425 30.86 18.22 -8.51
N ASP A 426 31.00 17.13 -7.76
CA ASP A 426 30.39 15.84 -8.06
C ASP A 426 28.85 15.93 -8.09
N LEU A 427 28.24 16.74 -7.21
CA LEU A 427 26.80 17.02 -7.23
C LEU A 427 26.39 17.75 -8.52
N LEU A 428 27.07 18.86 -8.85
CA LEU A 428 26.71 19.69 -10.00
C LEU A 428 26.99 19.00 -11.35
N ALA A 429 27.90 18.03 -11.39
CA ALA A 429 28.15 17.23 -12.59
C ALA A 429 27.00 16.26 -12.94
N ARG A 430 26.14 15.91 -11.97
CA ARG A 430 25.08 14.89 -12.12
C ARG A 430 23.65 15.43 -11.97
N THR A 431 23.50 16.72 -11.67
CA THR A 431 22.19 17.39 -11.51
C THR A 431 22.15 18.69 -12.30
N ASP A 432 20.95 19.19 -12.59
CA ASP A 432 20.77 20.55 -13.13
C ASP A 432 21.27 21.60 -12.10
N PRO A 433 22.31 22.40 -12.41
CA PRO A 433 22.85 23.41 -11.49
C PRO A 433 21.88 24.54 -11.14
N GLU A 434 20.87 24.77 -11.98
CA GLU A 434 19.86 25.83 -11.76
C GLU A 434 18.67 25.31 -10.96
N SER A 435 18.43 23.99 -10.95
CA SER A 435 17.40 23.38 -10.12
C SER A 435 17.81 23.42 -8.65
N TRP A 436 16.90 23.85 -7.79
CA TRP A 436 17.11 23.88 -6.34
C TRP A 436 17.49 22.48 -5.79
N PRO A 437 18.51 22.34 -4.91
CA PRO A 437 19.34 23.38 -4.27
C PRO A 437 20.68 23.68 -5.01
N GLY A 438 20.78 23.43 -6.31
CA GLY A 438 21.97 23.71 -7.15
C GLY A 438 22.54 25.13 -7.02
N PRO A 439 21.72 26.20 -6.96
CA PRO A 439 22.20 27.55 -6.68
C PRO A 439 22.95 27.65 -5.34
N ILE A 440 22.50 26.97 -4.28
CA ILE A 440 23.23 26.94 -3.01
C ILE A 440 24.62 26.33 -3.23
N ALA A 441 24.72 25.19 -3.93
CA ALA A 441 26.01 24.55 -4.20
C ALA A 441 26.95 25.45 -5.02
N ARG A 442 26.44 26.15 -6.04
CA ARG A 442 27.22 27.15 -6.80
C ARG A 442 27.72 28.28 -5.92
N PHE A 443 26.89 28.78 -5.01
CA PHE A 443 27.27 29.83 -4.06
C PHE A 443 28.34 29.33 -3.08
N MET A 444 28.19 28.12 -2.54
CA MET A 444 29.17 27.50 -1.64
C MET A 444 30.53 27.27 -2.33
N LEU A 445 30.57 27.06 -3.65
CA LEU A 445 31.79 27.03 -4.46
C LEU A 445 32.33 28.41 -4.88
N GLY A 446 31.62 29.50 -4.59
CA GLY A 446 31.97 30.84 -5.06
C GLY A 446 31.77 31.07 -6.56
N LYS A 447 30.97 30.23 -7.22
CA LYS A 447 30.60 30.35 -8.64
C LYS A 447 29.41 31.30 -8.87
N GLN A 448 28.86 31.86 -7.80
CA GLN A 448 27.86 32.94 -7.83
C GLN A 448 27.92 33.75 -6.53
N THR A 449 27.37 34.96 -6.59
CA THR A 449 27.28 35.93 -5.50
C THR A 449 26.10 35.65 -4.56
N GLU A 450 26.10 36.30 -3.40
CA GLU A 450 24.99 36.27 -2.45
C GLU A 450 23.69 36.79 -3.09
N SER A 451 23.76 37.91 -3.83
CA SER A 451 22.61 38.50 -4.50
C SER A 451 22.03 37.57 -5.57
N GLU A 452 22.87 36.86 -6.32
CA GLU A 452 22.43 35.87 -7.31
C GLU A 452 21.75 34.66 -6.66
N LEU A 453 22.26 34.17 -5.51
CA LEU A 453 21.60 33.11 -4.75
C LEU A 453 20.23 33.55 -4.24
N LEU A 454 20.15 34.73 -3.63
CA LEU A 454 18.89 35.25 -3.11
C LEU A 454 17.86 35.45 -4.23
N LYS A 455 18.30 35.95 -5.40
CA LYS A 455 17.46 36.04 -6.59
C LYS A 455 16.99 34.68 -7.10
N ALA A 456 17.84 33.64 -7.02
CA ALA A 456 17.46 32.28 -7.41
C ALA A 456 16.45 31.63 -6.44
N ALA A 457 16.38 32.10 -5.19
CA ALA A 457 15.38 31.68 -4.22
C ALA A 457 14.03 32.42 -4.38
N GLU A 458 13.98 33.51 -5.16
CA GLU A 458 12.73 34.22 -5.45
C GLU A 458 11.80 33.35 -6.30
N HIS A 459 10.54 33.24 -5.89
CA HIS A 459 9.54 32.47 -6.62
C HIS A 459 8.20 33.18 -6.61
N LYS A 460 7.45 33.14 -7.73
CA LYS A 460 6.10 33.76 -7.82
C LYS A 460 5.09 33.21 -6.80
N ASP A 461 5.38 32.04 -6.24
CA ASP A 461 4.59 31.35 -5.23
C ASP A 461 5.32 31.44 -3.89
N LYS A 462 4.79 32.26 -2.97
CA LYS A 462 5.38 32.49 -1.65
C LYS A 462 5.48 31.23 -0.80
N SER A 463 4.66 30.20 -1.07
CA SER A 463 4.74 28.92 -0.39
C SER A 463 6.00 28.12 -0.74
N ARG A 464 6.66 28.45 -1.86
CA ARG A 464 7.95 27.89 -2.28
C ARG A 464 9.12 28.82 -1.97
N GLU A 465 8.89 30.13 -2.08
CA GLU A 465 9.90 31.14 -1.81
C GLU A 465 10.40 31.09 -0.36
N LEU A 466 9.51 31.05 0.63
CA LEU A 466 9.91 31.06 2.05
C LEU A 466 10.78 29.86 2.45
N PRO A 467 10.46 28.61 2.05
CA PRO A 467 11.37 27.48 2.23
C PRO A 467 12.75 27.65 1.59
N GLN A 468 12.81 28.12 0.33
CA GLN A 468 14.08 28.32 -0.37
C GLN A 468 14.92 29.41 0.29
N LEU A 469 14.29 30.49 0.76
CA LEU A 469 14.96 31.53 1.53
C LEU A 469 15.49 31.01 2.86
N CYS A 470 14.72 30.16 3.57
CA CYS A 470 15.16 29.52 4.81
C CYS A 470 16.47 28.73 4.58
N GLU A 471 16.51 27.90 3.54
CA GLU A 471 17.69 27.12 3.18
C GLU A 471 18.85 28.01 2.70
N ALA A 472 18.58 29.00 1.83
CA ALA A 472 19.59 29.94 1.34
C ALA A 472 20.27 30.70 2.47
N TYR A 473 19.50 31.32 3.35
CA TYR A 473 20.02 32.11 4.45
C TYR A 473 20.90 31.26 5.38
N PHE A 474 20.48 30.02 5.67
CA PHE A 474 21.28 29.11 6.49
C PHE A 474 22.65 28.83 5.86
N PHE A 475 22.70 28.45 4.58
CA PHE A 475 23.97 28.15 3.90
C PHE A 475 24.82 29.39 3.64
N ILE A 476 24.22 30.57 3.45
CA ILE A 476 24.95 31.85 3.44
C ILE A 476 25.62 32.08 4.79
N GLY A 477 24.89 31.91 5.90
CA GLY A 477 25.43 32.01 7.24
C GLY A 477 26.60 31.04 7.47
N GLN A 478 26.45 29.79 7.06
CA GLN A 478 27.51 28.78 7.17
C GLN A 478 28.77 29.14 6.37
N ARG A 479 28.64 29.70 5.15
CA ARG A 479 29.78 30.14 4.36
C ARG A 479 30.53 31.30 5.02
N TYR A 480 29.83 32.28 5.60
CA TYR A 480 30.47 33.36 6.36
C TYR A 480 31.17 32.83 7.61
N LEU A 481 30.56 31.85 8.28
CA LEU A 481 31.16 31.21 9.44
C LEU A 481 32.46 30.46 9.09
N LEU A 482 32.52 29.76 7.95
CA LEU A 482 33.75 29.14 7.43
C LEU A 482 34.86 30.16 7.13
N ARG A 483 34.49 31.41 6.81
CA ARG A 483 35.42 32.54 6.58
C ARG A 483 35.73 33.34 7.84
N ASN A 484 35.27 32.87 9.00
CA ASN A 484 35.42 33.53 10.28
C ASN A 484 34.72 34.91 10.39
N ASP A 485 33.78 35.21 9.50
CA ASP A 485 32.94 36.42 9.58
C ASP A 485 31.70 36.13 10.46
N ARG A 486 31.92 36.12 11.77
CA ARG A 486 30.90 35.79 12.77
C ARG A 486 29.71 36.76 12.75
N LYS A 487 29.95 38.04 12.44
CA LYS A 487 28.89 39.07 12.43
C LYS A 487 27.92 38.84 11.28
N ARG A 488 28.42 38.63 10.05
CA ARG A 488 27.57 38.31 8.90
C ARG A 488 26.91 36.96 9.06
N ALA A 489 27.61 35.96 9.61
CA ALA A 489 27.01 34.66 9.87
C ALA A 489 25.78 34.77 10.78
N LEU A 490 25.88 35.50 11.91
CA LEU A 490 24.76 35.71 12.82
C LEU A 490 23.58 36.41 12.13
N GLU A 491 23.82 37.47 11.35
CA GLU A 491 22.78 38.18 10.59
C GLU A 491 21.96 37.22 9.72
N PHE A 492 22.61 36.29 9.02
CA PHE A 492 21.94 35.33 8.14
C PHE A 492 21.25 34.19 8.89
N PHE A 493 21.78 33.76 10.04
CA PHE A 493 21.04 32.83 10.89
C PHE A 493 19.78 33.48 11.47
N GLU A 494 19.83 34.76 11.84
CA GLU A 494 18.63 35.49 12.28
C GLU A 494 17.60 35.64 11.15
N LYS A 495 18.02 35.97 9.93
CA LYS A 495 17.13 35.94 8.74
C LYS A 495 16.52 34.57 8.48
N THR A 496 17.27 33.49 8.76
CA THR A 496 16.72 32.12 8.66
C THR A 496 15.59 31.93 9.67
N LEU A 497 15.75 32.41 10.90
CA LEU A 497 14.75 32.34 11.95
C LEU A 497 13.53 33.24 11.69
N GLU A 498 13.71 34.37 11.02
CA GLU A 498 12.63 35.27 10.60
C GLU A 498 11.66 34.62 9.59
N THR A 499 12.08 33.54 8.90
CA THR A 499 11.18 32.81 7.99
C THR A 499 10.06 32.05 8.70
N ASP A 500 10.21 31.77 10.01
CA ASP A 500 9.29 30.93 10.83
C ASP A 500 8.99 29.54 10.24
N ILE A 501 9.86 29.02 9.35
CA ILE A 501 9.72 27.69 8.73
C ILE A 501 10.30 26.60 9.67
N LYS A 502 9.68 26.48 10.84
CA LYS A 502 10.12 25.62 11.96
C LYS A 502 10.24 24.12 11.62
N MET A 503 9.54 23.66 10.58
CA MET A 503 9.58 22.25 10.17
C MET A 503 10.87 21.88 9.40
N TYR A 504 11.66 22.87 8.92
CA TYR A 504 12.90 22.63 8.17
C TYR A 504 14.08 22.47 9.13
N ARG A 505 15.08 21.68 8.69
CA ARG A 505 16.26 21.37 9.50
C ARG A 505 17.13 22.60 9.67
N GLU A 506 17.28 23.35 8.59
CA GLU A 506 18.06 24.58 8.47
C GLU A 506 17.60 25.63 9.48
N TYR A 507 16.29 25.76 9.71
CA TYR A 507 15.74 26.60 10.76
C TYR A 507 16.23 26.19 12.16
N GLY A 508 16.15 24.89 12.48
CA GLY A 508 16.61 24.35 13.76
C GLY A 508 18.10 24.57 13.98
N TYR A 509 18.91 24.30 12.97
CA TYR A 509 20.36 24.50 13.03
C TYR A 509 20.77 25.98 13.06
N ALA A 510 20.06 26.87 12.35
CA ALA A 510 20.27 28.30 12.45
C ALA A 510 20.08 28.82 13.88
N SER A 511 19.07 28.30 14.60
CA SER A 511 18.85 28.63 16.02
C SER A 511 20.07 28.26 16.87
N ILE A 512 20.62 27.07 16.65
CA ILE A 512 21.82 26.57 17.34
C ILE A 512 23.04 27.45 17.04
N GLU A 513 23.27 27.78 15.77
CA GLU A 513 24.43 28.60 15.38
C GLU A 513 24.29 30.04 15.86
N ALA A 514 23.10 30.64 15.78
CA ALA A 514 22.84 31.98 16.30
C ALA A 514 23.11 32.07 17.80
N GLU A 515 22.68 31.08 18.58
CA GLU A 515 22.95 31.00 20.02
C GLU A 515 24.44 30.89 20.34
N ARG A 516 25.25 30.22 19.50
CA ARG A 516 26.71 30.12 19.67
C ARG A 516 27.47 31.39 19.27
N LEU A 517 26.85 32.25 18.47
CA LEU A 517 27.46 33.48 17.95
C LEU A 517 27.09 34.73 18.75
N ARG A 518 26.01 34.67 19.52
CA ARG A 518 25.68 35.65 20.58
C ARG A 518 26.62 35.46 21.76
#